data_AF-A0A0V0GXL3-F1
#
_entry.id   AF-A0A0V0GXL3-F1
#
_cell.length_a   1.000
_cell.length_b   1.000
_cell.length_c   1.000
_cell.angle_alpha   90.00
_cell.angle_beta   90.00
_cell.angle_gamma   90.00
#
_symmetry.space_group_name_H-M   'P 1'
#
loop_
_entity.id
_entity.type
_entity.pdbx_description
1 polymer ?
#
loop_
_entity_poly.entity_id
_entity_poly.type
_entity_poly.pdbx_seq_one_letter_code
_entity_poly.pdbx_strand_id
1 'polypeptide(L)'
;MKIASKKPQFFKPIQPGFKHGLKIPIGFLKYLEGLNHIKHAILTRTGKKWLVKVNDWRLEEGWEKFAEEHDLQLGDFLIFKHEGYMEFEVSIFDSSHCNREYAEYLQEGGNNAEETFKKVEF
;
A
#
# COMPACT_ATOMS: atom_id res chain seq x y z
N MET A 1 0.23 -28.98 12.42
CA MET A 1 0.41 -27.52 12.22
C MET A 1 -0.46 -27.08 11.05
N LYS A 2 -1.49 -26.25 11.28
CA LYS A 2 -2.19 -25.56 10.18
C LYS A 2 -1.29 -24.40 9.76
N ILE A 3 -0.56 -24.55 8.67
CA ILE A 3 0.13 -23.43 8.04
C ILE A 3 -1.00 -22.51 7.54
N ALA A 4 -1.13 -21.32 8.14
CA ALA A 4 -2.07 -20.32 7.63
C ALA A 4 -1.74 -20.09 6.15
N SER A 5 -2.74 -20.18 5.27
CA SER A 5 -2.57 -19.88 3.85
C SER A 5 -1.95 -18.50 3.72
N LYS A 6 -0.73 -18.42 3.15
CA LYS A 6 -0.08 -17.13 2.91
C LYS A 6 -0.87 -16.39 1.84
N LYS A 7 -1.46 -15.26 2.21
CA LYS A 7 -2.14 -14.38 1.25
C LYS A 7 -1.12 -13.83 0.25
N PRO A 8 -1.42 -13.83 -1.06
CA PRO A 8 -0.50 -13.33 -2.06
C PRO A 8 -0.36 -11.81 -1.91
N GLN A 9 0.83 -11.31 -2.22
CA GLN A 9 1.16 -9.88 -2.15
C GLN A 9 2.01 -9.46 -3.33
N PHE A 10 1.95 -8.19 -3.68
CA PHE A 10 2.90 -7.55 -4.58
C PHE A 10 3.34 -6.21 -4.01
N PHE A 11 4.51 -5.74 -4.42
CA PHE A 11 4.95 -4.39 -4.11
C PHE A 11 4.91 -3.51 -5.35
N LYS A 12 4.77 -2.21 -5.15
CA LYS A 12 4.81 -1.22 -6.22
C LYS A 12 5.53 0.05 -5.74
N PRO A 13 6.70 0.37 -6.32
CA PRO A 13 7.33 1.67 -6.06
C PRO A 13 6.53 2.80 -6.70
N ILE A 14 6.46 3.93 -6.02
CA ILE A 14 5.89 5.17 -6.52
C ILE A 14 6.87 5.83 -7.49
N GLN A 15 6.44 5.93 -8.75
CA GLN A 15 7.22 6.38 -9.89
C GLN A 15 6.56 7.61 -10.55
N PRO A 16 7.27 8.37 -11.40
CA PRO A 16 6.69 9.50 -12.11
C PRO A 16 5.37 9.14 -12.80
N GLY A 17 4.36 10.01 -12.64
CA GLY A 17 3.02 9.79 -13.18
C GLY A 17 2.07 8.95 -12.30
N PHE A 18 2.51 8.52 -11.11
CA PHE A 18 1.68 7.70 -10.21
C PHE A 18 0.32 8.33 -9.88
N LYS A 19 0.20 9.67 -9.82
CA LYS A 19 -1.07 10.34 -9.53
C LYS A 19 -2.19 9.95 -10.49
N HIS A 20 -1.86 9.65 -11.75
CA HIS A 20 -2.84 9.24 -12.76
C HIS A 20 -3.22 7.76 -12.70
N GLY A 21 -2.71 7.02 -11.72
CA GLY A 21 -3.07 5.61 -11.51
C GLY A 21 -1.88 4.68 -11.36
N LEU A 22 -2.19 3.46 -10.92
CA LEU A 22 -1.23 2.44 -10.58
C LEU A 22 -1.59 1.11 -11.27
N LYS A 23 -0.66 0.56 -12.04
CA LYS A 23 -0.86 -0.74 -12.69
C LYS A 23 -0.60 -1.88 -11.72
N ILE A 24 -1.52 -2.84 -11.66
CA ILE A 24 -1.31 -4.12 -11.00
C ILE A 24 -0.28 -4.92 -11.83
N PRO A 25 0.77 -5.48 -11.20
CA PRO A 25 1.78 -6.24 -11.93
C PRO A 25 1.18 -7.44 -12.68
N ILE A 26 1.63 -7.65 -13.92
CA ILE A 26 1.16 -8.77 -14.77
C ILE A 26 1.34 -10.12 -14.06
N GLY A 27 2.46 -10.31 -13.35
CA GLY A 27 2.73 -11.54 -12.60
C GLY A 27 1.77 -11.80 -11.43
N PHE A 28 1.03 -10.78 -10.98
CA PHE A 28 0.04 -10.90 -9.93
C PHE A 28 -1.35 -11.27 -10.46
N LEU A 29 -1.63 -11.08 -11.76
CA LEU A 29 -2.97 -11.28 -12.33
C LEU A 29 -3.49 -12.71 -12.21
N LYS A 30 -2.59 -13.70 -12.08
CA LYS A 30 -2.96 -15.10 -11.79
C LYS A 30 -3.75 -15.28 -10.48
N TYR A 31 -3.63 -14.33 -9.54
CA TYR A 31 -4.40 -14.34 -8.28
C TYR A 31 -5.75 -13.60 -8.41
N LEU A 32 -6.00 -12.97 -9.57
CA LEU A 32 -7.22 -12.21 -9.87
C LEU A 32 -8.03 -12.82 -11.02
N GLU A 33 -7.75 -14.08 -11.36
CA GLU A 33 -8.43 -14.78 -12.44
C GLU A 33 -9.96 -14.82 -12.21
N GLY A 34 -10.72 -14.54 -13.27
CA GLY A 34 -12.19 -14.45 -13.19
C GLY A 34 -12.73 -13.11 -12.68
N LEU A 35 -11.87 -12.19 -12.22
CA LEU A 35 -12.29 -10.89 -11.66
C LEU A 35 -12.27 -9.76 -12.69
N ASN A 36 -12.06 -10.05 -13.98
CA ASN A 36 -11.98 -9.05 -15.06
C ASN A 36 -13.25 -8.18 -15.19
N HIS A 37 -14.40 -8.69 -14.73
CA HIS A 37 -15.68 -8.00 -14.75
C HIS A 37 -15.80 -6.95 -13.63
N ILE A 38 -14.99 -7.07 -12.57
CA ILE A 38 -15.02 -6.14 -11.44
C ILE A 38 -14.39 -4.81 -11.86
N LYS A 39 -15.12 -3.71 -11.62
CA LYS A 39 -14.71 -2.36 -12.01
C LYS A 39 -14.17 -1.52 -10.86
N HIS A 40 -14.16 -2.05 -9.64
CA HIS A 40 -13.67 -1.34 -8.46
C HIS A 40 -12.83 -2.27 -7.58
N ALA A 41 -11.78 -1.72 -7.01
CA ALA A 41 -11.00 -2.31 -5.96
C ALA A 41 -11.24 -1.55 -4.65
N ILE A 42 -11.09 -2.24 -3.53
CA ILE A 42 -11.09 -1.64 -2.20
C ILE A 42 -9.66 -1.68 -1.69
N LEU A 43 -9.10 -0.51 -1.44
CA LEU A 43 -7.84 -0.38 -0.71
C LEU A 43 -8.18 -0.17 0.75
N THR A 44 -7.54 -0.93 1.64
CA THR A 44 -7.70 -0.80 3.09
C THR A 44 -6.35 -0.47 3.72
N ARG A 45 -6.32 0.54 4.58
CA ARG A 45 -5.14 0.93 5.37
C ARG A 45 -5.62 1.47 6.70
N THR A 46 -4.98 1.05 7.79
CA THR A 46 -5.31 1.48 9.17
C THR A 46 -6.81 1.43 9.49
N GLY A 47 -7.51 0.42 8.98
CA GLY A 47 -8.96 0.20 9.18
C GLY A 47 -9.89 1.06 8.31
N LYS A 48 -9.36 2.03 7.56
CA LYS A 48 -10.11 2.85 6.60
C LYS A 48 -10.11 2.21 5.21
N LYS A 49 -11.14 2.52 4.41
CA LYS A 49 -11.36 1.95 3.08
C LYS A 49 -11.47 3.04 2.01
N TRP A 50 -10.83 2.81 0.86
CA TRP A 50 -10.91 3.65 -0.33
C TRP A 50 -11.39 2.81 -1.51
N LEU A 51 -12.48 3.27 -2.14
CA LEU A 51 -12.99 2.67 -3.36
C LEU A 51 -12.24 3.28 -4.55
N VAL A 52 -11.61 2.44 -5.36
CA VAL A 52 -10.80 2.86 -6.51
C VAL A 52 -11.27 2.13 -7.75
N LYS A 53 -11.50 2.85 -8.85
CA LYS A 53 -11.91 2.25 -10.11
C LYS A 53 -10.76 1.50 -10.76
N VAL A 54 -11.10 0.38 -11.39
CA VAL A 54 -10.16 -0.50 -12.09
C VAL A 54 -10.50 -0.53 -13.58
N ASN A 55 -9.55 -0.09 -14.40
CA ASN A 55 -9.60 -0.17 -15.85
C ASN A 55 -8.39 -1.00 -16.33
N ASP A 56 -8.64 -2.16 -16.95
CA ASP A 56 -7.59 -3.06 -17.46
C ASP A 56 -6.45 -3.33 -16.46
N TRP A 57 -6.82 -3.68 -15.23
CA TRP A 57 -5.91 -3.95 -14.11
C TRP A 57 -5.08 -2.74 -13.66
N ARG A 58 -5.55 -1.53 -13.96
CA ARG A 58 -5.00 -0.28 -13.47
C ARG A 58 -5.97 0.37 -12.50
N LEU A 59 -5.47 0.68 -11.30
CA LEU A 59 -6.12 1.53 -10.32
C LEU A 59 -6.10 2.96 -10.86
N GLU A 60 -7.26 3.56 -11.15
CA GLU A 60 -7.36 4.89 -11.77
C GLU A 60 -8.21 5.84 -10.91
N GLU A 61 -9.47 6.08 -11.27
CA GLU A 61 -10.34 7.02 -10.56
C GLU A 61 -10.44 6.66 -9.07
N GLY A 62 -10.17 7.63 -8.19
CA GLY A 62 -10.09 7.43 -6.73
C GLY A 62 -8.69 7.07 -6.20
N TRP A 63 -7.76 6.61 -7.04
CA TRP A 63 -6.37 6.38 -6.65
C TRP A 63 -5.66 7.69 -6.29
N GLU A 64 -5.88 8.75 -7.06
CA GLU A 64 -5.28 10.07 -6.81
C GLU A 64 -5.62 10.59 -5.40
N LYS A 65 -6.88 10.41 -4.97
CA LYS A 65 -7.33 10.77 -3.62
C LYS A 65 -6.63 9.93 -2.56
N PHE A 66 -6.50 8.61 -2.76
CA PHE A 66 -5.73 7.75 -1.86
C PHE A 66 -4.27 8.21 -1.75
N ALA A 67 -3.67 8.57 -2.89
CA ALA A 67 -2.28 9.02 -2.94
C ALA A 67 -2.06 10.38 -2.25
N GLU A 68 -3.00 11.31 -2.40
CA GLU A 68 -2.98 12.62 -1.75
C GLU A 68 -3.23 12.52 -0.24
N GLU A 69 -4.21 11.73 0.20
CA GLU A 69 -4.55 11.57 1.61
C GLU A 69 -3.40 10.95 2.42
N HIS A 70 -2.57 10.12 1.77
CA HIS A 70 -1.41 9.49 2.40
C HIS A 70 -0.09 10.19 2.10
N ASP A 71 -0.11 11.35 1.44
CA ASP A 71 1.07 12.11 1.04
C ASP A 71 2.14 11.20 0.39
N LEU A 72 1.73 10.46 -0.64
CA LEU A 72 2.64 9.58 -1.37
C LEU A 72 3.65 10.42 -2.18
N GLN A 73 4.93 10.10 -2.00
CA GLN A 73 6.07 10.75 -2.62
C GLN A 73 6.79 9.79 -3.58
N LEU A 74 7.53 10.36 -4.53
CA LEU A 74 8.41 9.58 -5.39
C LEU A 74 9.42 8.80 -4.55
N GLY A 75 9.55 7.50 -4.84
CA GLY A 75 10.43 6.60 -4.09
C GLY A 75 9.77 5.89 -2.92
N ASP A 76 8.54 6.26 -2.52
CA ASP A 76 7.78 5.45 -1.57
C ASP A 76 7.53 4.04 -2.14
N PHE A 77 7.42 3.07 -1.24
CA PHE A 77 7.13 1.69 -1.58
C PHE A 77 5.81 1.25 -0.96
N LEU A 78 4.90 0.74 -1.79
CA LEU A 78 3.65 0.18 -1.31
C LEU A 78 3.69 -1.34 -1.38
N ILE A 79 3.17 -2.00 -0.36
CA ILE A 79 2.86 -3.43 -0.39
C ILE A 79 1.35 -3.58 -0.42
N PHE A 80 0.86 -4.28 -1.43
CA PHE A 80 -0.55 -4.65 -1.59
C PHE A 80 -0.70 -6.12 -1.24
N LYS A 81 -1.35 -6.40 -0.12
CA LYS A 81 -1.69 -7.75 0.33
C LYS A 81 -3.13 -8.05 -0.07
N HIS A 82 -3.32 -9.13 -0.82
CA HIS A 82 -4.63 -9.50 -1.34
C HIS A 82 -5.49 -10.15 -0.27
N GLU A 83 -6.66 -9.57 -0.03
CA GLU A 83 -7.61 -10.01 1.00
C GLU A 83 -8.76 -10.86 0.41
N GLY A 84 -8.74 -11.08 -0.91
CA GLY A 84 -9.78 -11.76 -1.67
C GLY A 84 -10.46 -10.81 -2.64
N TYR A 85 -11.04 -11.35 -3.73
CA TYR A 85 -11.67 -10.55 -4.79
C TYR A 85 -10.75 -9.40 -5.28
N MET A 86 -11.25 -8.17 -5.33
CA MET A 86 -10.47 -6.97 -5.63
C MET A 86 -10.22 -6.14 -4.37
N GLU A 87 -9.93 -6.79 -3.25
CA GLU A 87 -9.61 -6.12 -1.99
C GLU A 87 -8.14 -6.27 -1.64
N PHE A 88 -7.53 -5.15 -1.24
CA PHE A 88 -6.11 -5.08 -0.88
C PHE A 88 -5.93 -4.33 0.43
N GLU A 89 -5.21 -4.94 1.37
CA GLU A 89 -4.59 -4.23 2.49
C GLU A 89 -3.28 -3.58 1.99
N VAL A 90 -3.09 -2.29 2.29
CA VAL A 90 -2.00 -1.48 1.75
C VAL A 90 -1.10 -0.99 2.87
N SER A 91 0.16 -1.41 2.85
CA SER A 91 1.21 -0.86 3.71
C SER A 91 2.09 0.10 2.92
N ILE A 92 2.48 1.22 3.53
CA ILE A 92 3.29 2.28 2.90
C ILE A 92 4.63 2.36 3.62
N PHE A 93 5.71 2.32 2.85
CA PHE A 93 7.07 2.48 3.31
C PHE A 93 7.64 3.76 2.69
N ASP A 94 8.17 4.64 3.53
CA ASP A 94 8.73 5.92 3.08
C ASP A 94 10.19 5.79 2.62
N SER A 95 10.84 6.93 2.35
CA SER A 95 12.25 7.01 1.97
C SER A 95 13.23 6.48 3.02
N SER A 96 12.81 6.31 4.28
CA SER A 96 13.60 5.63 5.31
C SER A 96 13.55 4.10 5.17
N HIS A 97 12.70 3.58 4.27
CA HIS A 97 12.41 2.16 4.08
C HIS A 97 11.69 1.51 5.26
N CYS A 98 11.12 2.31 6.16
CA CYS A 98 10.30 1.85 7.29
C CYS A 98 8.81 1.99 6.96
N ASN A 99 7.99 1.10 7.51
CA ASN A 99 6.52 1.21 7.40
C ASN A 99 6.06 2.46 8.17
N ARG A 100 5.30 3.33 7.49
CA ARG A 100 4.75 4.56 8.08
C ARG A 100 3.82 4.31 9.26
N GLU A 101 3.19 3.14 9.33
CA GLU A 101 2.36 2.76 10.48
C GLU A 101 3.15 2.82 11.80
N TYR A 102 4.44 2.43 11.80
CA TYR A 102 5.27 2.52 13.01
C TYR A 102 5.49 3.96 13.48
N ALA A 103 5.68 4.89 12.54
CA ALA A 103 5.84 6.31 12.86
C ALA A 103 4.52 6.90 13.39
N GLU A 104 3.38 6.52 12.80
CA GLU A 104 2.05 6.95 13.23
C GLU A 104 1.73 6.48 14.67
N TYR A 105 2.07 5.24 15.03
CA TYR A 105 1.90 4.74 16.40
C TYR A 105 2.73 5.52 17.44
N LEU A 106 3.94 5.96 17.07
CA LEU A 106 4.80 6.74 17.97
C LEU A 106 4.32 8.19 18.15
N GLN A 107 3.54 8.72 17.20
CA GLN A 107 2.93 10.04 17.33
C GLN A 107 1.67 10.03 18.21
N GLU A 108 0.92 8.93 18.23
CA GLU A 108 -0.21 8.76 19.15
C GLU A 108 0.22 8.48 20.61
N GLY A 109 1.48 8.06 20.81
CA GLY A 109 2.09 7.79 22.12
C GLY A 109 3.20 8.77 22.47
N GLY A 110 2.85 10.05 22.70
CA GLY A 110 3.64 11.08 23.40
C GLY A 110 5.18 11.00 23.41
N ASN A 111 5.82 11.96 22.71
CA ASN A 111 7.17 12.50 22.93
C ASN A 111 8.13 11.62 23.75
N ASN A 112 8.92 10.75 23.09
CA ASN A 112 10.20 10.24 23.65
C ASN A 112 11.10 9.55 22.59
N ALA A 113 11.02 9.91 21.30
CA ALA A 113 11.83 9.28 20.24
C ALA A 113 13.09 10.05 19.83
N GLU A 114 13.44 11.17 20.50
CA GLU A 114 14.65 11.93 20.17
C GLU A 114 15.93 11.45 20.88
N GLU A 115 15.88 10.50 21.81
CA GLU A 115 17.08 10.10 22.57
C GLU A 115 17.84 8.87 22.03
N THR A 116 17.32 8.11 21.07
CA THR A 116 17.97 6.84 20.67
C THR A 116 18.93 6.97 19.48
N PHE A 117 18.97 8.11 18.78
CA PHE A 117 19.81 8.28 17.58
C PHE A 117 21.26 8.74 17.85
N LYS A 118 21.66 9.04 19.09
CA LYS A 118 23.04 9.43 19.41
C LYS A 118 24.02 8.27 19.64
N LYS A 119 23.65 7.00 19.36
CA LYS A 119 24.50 5.86 19.73
C LYS A 119 24.94 4.93 18.61
N VAL A 120 24.84 5.35 17.36
CA VAL A 120 25.52 4.67 16.25
C VAL A 120 26.17 5.72 15.36
N GLU A 121 27.32 6.24 15.80
CA GLU A 121 28.33 6.75 14.89
C GLU A 121 29.24 5.56 14.52
N PHE A 122 29.56 5.46 13.23
CA PHE A 122 30.54 4.48 12.71
C PHE A 122 31.97 4.90 13.05
#